data_AF-A0A956FMD0-F1
#
_entry.id   AF-A0A956FMD0-F1
#
_cell.length_a   1.000
_cell.length_b   1.000
_cell.length_c   1.000
_cell.angle_alpha   90.00
_cell.angle_beta   90.00
_cell.angle_gamma   90.00
#
_symmetry.space_group_name_H-M   'P 1'
#
loop_
_entity.id
_entity.type
_entity.pdbx_description
1 polymer ?
#
loop_
_entity_poly.entity_id
_entity_poly.type
_entity_poly.pdbx_seq_one_letter_code
_entity_poly.pdbx_strand_id
1 'polypeptide(L)'
;MTAARYAAEAARVAHEDLLVFINACFACTGQREFYSDGHQQTVAIAFLHDYIRGNYRRLYARTLAAGINDYNRGRIIEGLLTSSRGLAPAERAEEGALIAAALAELPPQRAYRVLVACARGRVNNRRTRALIAEYLGQRRDLVFDAVKYRGKLRLLARHAHLRLPGELPRFLARGWHAARYATPLLDAFRRAHYSREAVYELPYSIAEGLAAKHGIDRATFLAKIAPRMTAGERLRLQRAAARADARVDVDLARAPLTRLALYVLGL
;
A
#
# COMPACT_ATOMS: atom_id res chain seq x y z
N MET A 1 -2.23 46.51 22.94
CA MET A 1 -1.10 46.29 21.99
C MET A 1 -0.48 44.88 22.07
N THR A 2 -0.68 44.14 23.16
CA THR A 2 -0.07 42.82 23.42
C THR A 2 -0.75 41.64 22.70
N ALA A 3 -2.09 41.58 22.65
CA ALA A 3 -2.82 40.44 22.08
C ALA A 3 -2.56 40.22 20.57
N ALA A 4 -2.49 41.31 19.78
CA ALA A 4 -2.20 41.24 18.35
C ALA A 4 -0.78 40.74 18.06
N ARG A 5 0.19 41.12 18.91
CA ARG A 5 1.58 40.65 18.79
C ARG A 5 1.69 39.17 19.14
N TYR A 6 1.02 38.71 20.20
CA TYR A 6 0.96 37.29 20.55
C TYR A 6 0.29 36.45 19.46
N ALA A 7 -0.78 36.94 18.83
CA ALA A 7 -1.42 36.26 17.72
C ALA A 7 -0.50 36.15 16.49
N ALA A 8 0.26 37.20 16.18
CA ALA A 8 1.24 37.20 15.09
C ALA A 8 2.43 36.26 15.37
N GLU A 9 2.94 36.26 16.60
CA GLU A 9 4.01 35.34 17.02
C GLU A 9 3.55 33.88 16.98
N ALA A 10 2.34 33.58 17.48
CA ALA A 10 1.76 32.24 17.41
C ALA A 10 1.51 31.77 15.97
N ALA A 11 1.04 32.67 15.09
CA ALA A 11 0.89 32.37 13.68
C ALA A 11 2.25 32.07 13.05
N ARG A 12 3.30 32.84 13.34
CA ARG A 12 4.65 32.60 12.82
C ARG A 12 5.17 31.21 13.22
N VAL A 13 5.07 30.85 14.50
CA VAL A 13 5.46 29.52 15.00
C VAL A 13 4.71 28.42 14.27
N ALA A 14 3.39 28.55 14.10
CA ALA A 14 2.60 27.57 13.37
C ALA A 14 3.04 27.42 11.91
N HIS A 15 3.43 28.50 11.23
CA HIS A 15 3.96 28.40 9.86
C HIS A 15 5.33 27.70 9.82
N GLU A 16 6.24 28.04 10.74
CA GLU A 16 7.55 27.41 10.85
C GLU A 16 7.42 25.90 11.10
N ASP A 17 6.57 25.50 12.03
CA ASP A 17 6.30 24.09 12.35
C ASP A 17 5.74 23.31 11.14
N LEU A 18 4.83 23.93 10.38
CA LEU A 18 4.25 23.31 9.19
C LEU A 18 5.27 23.15 8.07
N LEU A 19 6.11 24.15 7.84
CA LEU A 19 7.17 24.07 6.83
C LEU A 19 8.15 22.95 7.17
N VAL A 20 8.56 22.87 8.44
CA VAL A 20 9.42 21.77 8.93
C VAL A 20 8.74 20.42 8.72
N PHE A 21 7.47 20.29 9.06
CA PHE A 21 6.72 19.03 8.91
C PHE A 21 6.54 18.59 7.46
N ILE A 22 6.16 19.51 6.57
CA ILE A 22 5.96 19.19 5.15
C ILE A 22 7.28 18.79 4.51
N ASN A 23 8.37 19.51 4.79
CA ASN A 23 9.70 19.17 4.27
C ASN A 23 10.16 17.79 4.77
N ALA A 24 9.96 17.50 6.06
CA ALA A 24 10.23 16.18 6.62
C ALA A 24 9.36 15.10 5.95
N CYS A 25 8.09 15.41 5.63
CA CYS A 25 7.20 14.49 4.93
C CYS A 25 7.59 14.18 3.49
N PHE A 26 8.35 15.06 2.83
CA PHE A 26 8.91 14.79 1.51
C PHE A 26 10.21 13.97 1.60
N ALA A 27 11.11 14.34 2.51
CA ALA A 27 12.43 13.74 2.62
C ALA A 27 12.42 12.36 3.30
N CYS A 28 11.74 12.23 4.45
CA CYS A 28 11.82 11.02 5.27
C CYS A 28 10.95 9.90 4.70
N THR A 29 11.57 8.80 4.29
CA THR A 29 10.86 7.66 3.67
C THR A 29 10.67 6.45 4.60
N GLY A 30 11.19 6.52 5.83
CA GLY A 30 11.21 5.41 6.79
C GLY A 30 12.13 4.26 6.37
N GLN A 31 13.05 4.50 5.45
CA GLN A 31 14.15 3.62 5.06
C GLN A 31 15.44 4.10 5.75
N ARG A 32 16.45 3.24 5.86
CA ARG A 32 17.81 3.68 6.23
C ARG A 32 18.38 4.52 5.08
N GLU A 33 18.78 5.76 5.37
CA GLU A 33 19.51 6.62 4.45
C GLU A 33 21.02 6.56 4.78
N PHE A 34 21.88 6.67 3.76
CA PHE A 34 23.33 6.39 3.83
C PHE A 34 24.12 7.15 4.91
N TYR A 35 23.55 8.19 5.54
CA TYR A 35 24.22 9.07 6.50
C TYR A 35 23.51 9.17 7.87
N SER A 36 22.42 8.46 8.12
CA SER A 36 21.76 8.45 9.44
C SER A 36 21.30 7.05 9.85
N ASP A 37 21.44 6.71 11.14
CA ASP A 37 20.90 5.45 11.64
C ASP A 37 19.37 5.55 11.65
N GLY A 38 18.70 4.73 10.83
CA GLY A 38 17.25 4.82 10.58
C GLY A 38 16.37 4.77 11.84
N HIS A 39 16.90 4.37 12.99
CA HIS A 39 16.23 4.46 14.28
C HIS A 39 16.04 5.93 14.74
N GLN A 40 17.06 6.79 14.64
CA GLN A 40 16.98 8.20 15.05
C GLN A 40 16.00 8.99 14.17
N GLN A 41 16.06 8.76 12.85
CA GLN A 41 15.11 9.39 11.90
C GLN A 41 13.67 8.95 12.18
N THR A 42 13.46 7.68 12.52
CA THR A 42 12.12 7.14 12.85
C THR A 42 11.56 7.76 14.14
N VAL A 43 12.39 7.98 15.16
CA VAL A 43 11.97 8.63 16.40
C VAL A 43 11.65 10.10 16.16
N ALA A 44 12.50 10.83 15.43
CA ALA A 44 12.29 12.24 15.12
C ALA A 44 11.01 12.48 14.29
N ILE A 45 10.78 11.68 13.23
CA ILE A 45 9.58 11.81 12.41
C ILE A 45 8.32 11.41 13.19
N ALA A 46 8.40 10.38 14.04
CA ALA A 46 7.28 9.97 14.89
C ALA A 46 6.89 11.08 15.88
N PHE A 47 7.87 11.71 16.54
CA PHE A 47 7.63 12.87 17.39
C PHE A 47 6.94 13.99 16.62
N LEU A 48 7.41 14.31 15.42
CA LEU A 48 6.84 15.38 14.61
C LEU A 48 5.40 15.07 14.17
N HIS A 49 5.10 13.82 13.82
CA HIS A 49 3.72 13.39 13.57
C HIS A 49 2.82 13.57 14.80
N ASP A 50 3.28 13.15 15.98
CA ASP A 50 2.50 13.27 17.21
C ASP A 50 2.30 14.74 17.62
N TYR A 51 3.33 15.57 17.49
CA TYR A 51 3.31 17.00 17.76
C TYR A 51 2.34 17.73 16.84
N ILE A 52 2.46 17.57 15.51
CA ILE A 52 1.60 18.26 14.55
C ILE A 52 0.16 17.75 14.62
N ARG A 53 -0.06 16.45 14.84
CA ARG A 53 -1.41 15.92 15.05
C ARG A 53 -2.07 16.49 16.31
N GLY A 54 -1.31 16.67 17.39
CA GLY A 54 -1.80 17.20 18.67
C GLY A 54 -2.14 18.68 18.62
N ASN A 55 -1.26 19.49 18.02
CA ASN A 55 -1.39 20.95 18.01
C ASN A 55 -2.12 21.50 16.77
N TYR A 56 -2.00 20.82 15.63
CA TYR A 56 -2.42 21.33 14.31
C TYR A 56 -3.17 20.27 13.49
N ARG A 57 -4.10 19.53 14.09
CA ARG A 57 -4.77 18.36 13.49
C ARG A 57 -5.37 18.61 12.09
N ARG A 58 -6.04 19.74 11.88
CA ARG A 58 -6.65 20.07 10.59
C ARG A 58 -5.58 20.17 9.48
N LEU A 59 -4.45 20.78 9.81
CA LEU A 59 -3.31 20.93 8.89
C LEU A 59 -2.60 19.58 8.67
N TYR A 60 -2.46 18.79 9.74
CA TYR A 60 -1.99 17.42 9.66
C TYR A 60 -2.81 16.58 8.66
N ALA A 61 -4.14 16.69 8.69
CA ALA A 61 -5.02 16.00 7.74
C ALA A 61 -4.87 16.53 6.31
N ARG A 62 -4.83 17.85 6.12
CA ARG A 62 -4.68 18.48 4.80
C ARG A 62 -3.35 18.18 4.12
N THR A 63 -2.34 17.80 4.90
CA THR A 63 -1.04 17.36 4.36
C THR A 63 -1.19 16.10 3.46
N LEU A 64 -2.27 15.32 3.61
CA LEU A 64 -2.59 14.23 2.68
C LEU A 64 -2.79 14.72 1.22
N ALA A 65 -3.26 15.95 1.04
CA ALA A 65 -3.46 16.56 -0.29
C ALA A 65 -2.19 17.23 -0.84
N ALA A 66 -1.11 17.32 -0.06
CA ALA A 66 0.10 18.06 -0.43
C ALA A 66 1.09 17.25 -1.29
N GLY A 67 0.74 16.05 -1.75
CA GLY A 67 1.65 15.25 -2.58
C GLY A 67 2.81 14.59 -1.83
N ILE A 68 2.75 14.51 -0.50
CA ILE A 68 3.80 13.87 0.32
C ILE A 68 3.95 12.38 0.00
N ASN A 69 5.08 11.80 0.39
CA ASN A 69 5.37 10.40 0.10
C ASN A 69 4.40 9.41 0.80
N ASP A 70 4.28 8.21 0.24
CA ASP A 70 3.36 7.18 0.72
C ASP A 70 3.62 6.71 2.16
N TYR A 71 4.86 6.82 2.65
CA TYR A 71 5.19 6.45 4.03
C TYR A 71 4.48 7.41 4.99
N ASN A 72 4.65 8.72 4.78
CA ASN A 72 4.04 9.75 5.61
C ASN A 72 2.52 9.80 5.42
N ARG A 73 1.99 9.60 4.20
CA ARG A 73 0.55 9.43 3.98
C ARG A 73 -0.02 8.33 4.87
N GLY A 74 0.65 7.18 4.94
CA GLY A 74 0.22 6.06 5.78
C GLY A 74 0.22 6.38 7.28
N ARG A 75 1.27 7.06 7.77
CA ARG A 75 1.38 7.49 9.17
C ARG A 75 0.32 8.51 9.55
N ILE A 76 0.01 9.45 8.66
CA ILE A 76 -1.08 10.42 8.85
C ILE A 76 -2.42 9.71 8.95
N ILE A 77 -2.74 8.83 8.01
CA ILE A 77 -4.01 8.06 8.02
C ILE A 77 -4.16 7.28 9.33
N GLU A 78 -3.13 6.52 9.73
CA GLU A 78 -3.14 5.75 10.99
C GLU A 78 -3.34 6.67 12.21
N GLY A 79 -2.59 7.78 12.27
CA GLY A 79 -2.65 8.74 13.36
C GLY A 79 -4.02 9.40 13.49
N LEU A 80 -4.64 9.79 12.36
CA LEU A 80 -5.96 10.41 12.33
C LEU A 80 -7.06 9.44 12.76
N LEU A 81 -7.00 8.18 12.34
CA LEU A 81 -7.99 7.15 12.68
C LEU A 81 -7.92 6.71 14.14
N THR A 82 -6.72 6.72 14.72
CA THR A 82 -6.49 6.36 16.13
C THR A 82 -7.12 7.39 17.08
N SER A 83 -7.02 8.68 16.77
CA SER A 83 -7.48 9.77 17.64
C SER A 83 -8.69 10.52 17.05
N SER A 84 -9.80 9.81 16.84
CA SER A 84 -11.00 10.37 16.18
C SER A 84 -12.06 10.96 17.14
N ARG A 85 -11.77 11.05 18.45
CA ARG A 85 -12.73 11.54 19.47
C ARG A 85 -12.76 13.06 19.48
N GLY A 86 -13.92 13.65 19.77
CA GLY A 86 -14.07 15.10 19.94
C GLY A 86 -14.14 15.94 18.64
N LEU A 87 -14.06 15.32 17.47
CA LEU A 87 -14.14 16.05 16.20
C LEU A 87 -15.55 16.54 15.89
N ALA A 88 -15.65 17.81 15.47
CA ALA A 88 -16.88 18.37 14.94
C ALA A 88 -17.30 17.61 13.66
N PRO A 89 -18.60 17.58 13.31
CA PRO A 89 -19.09 16.85 12.14
C PRO A 89 -18.42 17.27 10.83
N ALA A 90 -18.21 18.58 10.62
CA ALA A 90 -17.59 19.12 9.41
C ALA A 90 -16.12 18.70 9.27
N GLU A 91 -15.34 18.80 10.36
CA GLU A 91 -13.93 18.36 10.38
C GLU A 91 -13.83 16.86 10.12
N ARG A 92 -14.73 16.08 10.74
CA ARG A 92 -14.78 14.63 10.53
C ARG A 92 -15.08 14.27 9.07
N ALA A 93 -15.94 15.02 8.40
CA ALA A 93 -16.26 14.82 6.99
C ALA A 93 -15.07 15.18 6.09
N GLU A 94 -14.45 16.34 6.31
CA GLU A 94 -13.25 16.79 5.58
C GLU A 94 -12.10 15.76 5.73
N GLU A 95 -11.76 15.38 6.97
CA GLU A 95 -10.73 14.38 7.20
C GLU A 95 -11.10 13.01 6.62
N GLY A 96 -12.38 12.65 6.59
CA GLY A 96 -12.87 11.40 5.99
C GLY A 96 -12.59 11.36 4.50
N ALA A 97 -12.95 12.43 3.79
CA ALA A 97 -12.72 12.58 2.35
C ALA A 97 -11.23 12.56 2.00
N LEU A 98 -10.39 13.28 2.77
CA LEU A 98 -8.95 13.30 2.57
C LEU A 98 -8.31 11.91 2.75
N ILE A 99 -8.74 11.15 3.76
CA ILE A 99 -8.25 9.78 3.96
C ILE A 99 -8.70 8.85 2.84
N ALA A 100 -9.97 8.94 2.42
CA ALA A 100 -10.50 8.11 1.34
C ALA A 100 -9.74 8.36 0.03
N ALA A 101 -9.55 9.62 -0.35
CA ALA A 101 -8.76 10.01 -1.52
C ALA A 101 -7.32 9.51 -1.43
N ALA A 102 -6.64 9.72 -0.29
CA ALA A 102 -5.28 9.26 -0.09
C ALA A 102 -5.16 7.73 -0.18
N LEU A 103 -6.12 6.97 0.38
CA LEU A 103 -6.14 5.51 0.29
C LEU A 103 -6.35 5.03 -1.15
N ALA A 104 -7.19 5.71 -1.94
CA ALA A 104 -7.44 5.38 -3.33
C ALA A 104 -6.21 5.60 -4.23
N GLU A 105 -5.41 6.64 -3.93
CA GLU A 105 -4.16 6.94 -4.66
C GLU A 105 -2.99 6.02 -4.27
N LEU A 106 -2.96 5.54 -3.02
CA LEU A 106 -1.86 4.70 -2.54
C LEU A 106 -1.75 3.40 -3.36
N PRO A 107 -0.51 2.93 -3.62
CA PRO A 107 -0.33 1.59 -4.17
C PRO A 107 -1.02 0.55 -3.27
N PRO A 108 -1.71 -0.47 -3.84
CA PRO A 108 -2.56 -1.37 -3.08
C PRO A 108 -1.86 -2.01 -1.88
N GLN A 109 -0.60 -2.43 -2.06
CA GLN A 109 0.20 -3.03 -1.00
C GLN A 109 0.41 -2.10 0.20
N ARG A 110 0.52 -0.78 -0.05
CA ARG A 110 0.73 0.25 0.97
C ARG A 110 -0.60 0.60 1.65
N ALA A 111 -1.68 0.76 0.89
CA ALA A 111 -3.02 0.94 1.47
C ALA A 111 -3.42 -0.24 2.37
N TYR A 112 -3.25 -1.48 1.90
CA TYR A 112 -3.46 -2.67 2.73
C TYR A 112 -2.59 -2.67 3.99
N ARG A 113 -1.34 -2.20 3.91
CA ARG A 113 -0.45 -2.12 5.09
C ARG A 113 -1.01 -1.16 6.14
N VAL A 114 -1.48 0.02 5.73
CA VAL A 114 -2.08 1.03 6.62
C VAL A 114 -3.33 0.50 7.31
N LEU A 115 -4.25 -0.09 6.54
CA LEU A 115 -5.49 -0.62 7.09
C LEU A 115 -5.23 -1.83 8.03
N VAL A 116 -4.26 -2.68 7.70
CA VAL A 116 -3.84 -3.79 8.57
C VAL A 116 -3.20 -3.28 9.85
N ALA A 117 -2.42 -2.20 9.79
CA ALA A 117 -1.86 -1.56 10.98
C ALA A 117 -2.98 -1.07 11.91
N CYS A 118 -3.99 -0.40 11.36
CA CYS A 118 -5.18 0.02 12.12
C CYS A 118 -5.91 -1.18 12.76
N ALA A 119 -6.09 -2.27 12.01
CA ALA A 119 -6.73 -3.48 12.53
C ALA A 119 -5.92 -4.14 13.67
N ARG A 120 -4.60 -4.21 13.52
CA ARG A 120 -3.69 -4.74 14.56
C ARG A 120 -3.62 -3.85 15.79
N GLY A 121 -3.64 -2.53 15.59
CA GLY A 121 -3.77 -1.52 16.64
C GLY A 121 -5.17 -1.45 17.26
N ARG A 122 -6.09 -2.34 16.88
CA ARG A 122 -7.47 -2.44 17.37
C ARG A 122 -8.28 -1.14 17.21
N VAL A 123 -7.97 -0.34 16.19
CA VAL A 123 -8.71 0.87 15.83
C VAL A 123 -10.01 0.45 15.13
N ASN A 124 -11.06 0.13 15.90
CA ASN A 124 -12.33 -0.39 15.38
C ASN A 124 -13.51 0.60 15.47
N ASN A 125 -13.23 1.90 15.37
CA ASN A 125 -14.29 2.90 15.33
C ASN A 125 -15.11 2.79 14.03
N ARG A 126 -16.38 3.24 14.06
CA ARG A 126 -17.32 3.22 12.92
C ARG A 126 -16.69 3.80 11.65
N ARG A 127 -15.91 4.88 11.78
CA ARG A 127 -15.22 5.56 10.69
C ARG A 127 -14.18 4.66 10.02
N THR A 128 -13.34 3.99 10.80
CA THR A 128 -12.32 3.05 10.26
C THR A 128 -12.98 1.91 9.50
N ARG A 129 -14.06 1.33 10.04
CA ARG A 129 -14.83 0.29 9.34
C ARG A 129 -15.44 0.77 8.03
N ALA A 130 -16.02 1.98 8.03
CA ALA A 130 -16.60 2.58 6.83
C ALA A 130 -15.54 2.82 5.74
N LEU A 131 -14.38 3.37 6.10
CA LEU A 131 -13.27 3.59 5.16
C LEU A 131 -12.70 2.28 4.61
N ILE A 132 -12.60 1.22 5.43
CA ILE A 132 -12.20 -0.10 4.95
C ILE A 132 -13.24 -0.65 3.95
N ALA A 133 -14.53 -0.51 4.25
CA ALA A 133 -15.60 -0.94 3.37
C ALA A 133 -15.56 -0.20 2.02
N GLU A 134 -15.40 1.12 2.08
CA GLU A 134 -15.31 2.00 0.90
C GLU A 134 -14.08 1.65 0.05
N TYR A 135 -12.89 1.59 0.65
CA TYR A 135 -11.66 1.26 -0.06
C TYR A 135 -11.75 -0.11 -0.75
N LEU A 136 -12.29 -1.13 -0.05
CA LEU A 136 -12.46 -2.46 -0.63
C LEU A 136 -13.57 -2.48 -1.71
N GLY A 137 -14.62 -1.69 -1.57
CA GLY A 137 -15.68 -1.55 -2.57
C GLY A 137 -15.22 -0.89 -3.87
N GLN A 138 -14.20 -0.02 -3.81
CA GLN A 138 -13.61 0.64 -4.97
C GLN A 138 -12.56 -0.23 -5.71
N ARG A 139 -12.21 -1.41 -5.18
CA ARG A 139 -11.21 -2.29 -5.80
C ARG A 139 -11.77 -2.89 -7.08
N ARG A 140 -11.02 -2.72 -8.17
CA ARG A 140 -11.37 -3.28 -9.50
C ARG A 140 -11.50 -4.80 -9.49
N ASP A 141 -10.61 -5.48 -8.76
CA ASP A 141 -10.58 -6.95 -8.71
C ASP A 141 -10.24 -7.44 -7.30
N LEU A 142 -11.29 -7.72 -6.52
CA LEU A 142 -11.16 -8.32 -5.19
C LEU A 142 -10.74 -9.79 -5.23
N VAL A 143 -10.94 -10.49 -6.34
CA VAL A 143 -10.52 -11.90 -6.49
C VAL A 143 -9.00 -11.95 -6.58
N PHE A 144 -8.40 -11.08 -7.40
CA PHE A 144 -6.94 -10.93 -7.45
C PHE A 144 -6.35 -10.55 -6.10
N ASP A 145 -6.95 -9.58 -5.41
CA ASP A 145 -6.51 -9.18 -4.07
C ASP A 145 -6.67 -10.30 -3.04
N ALA A 146 -7.70 -11.14 -3.16
CA ALA A 146 -7.88 -12.30 -2.29
C ALA A 146 -6.77 -13.33 -2.46
N VAL A 147 -6.26 -13.52 -3.68
CA VAL A 147 -5.15 -14.43 -3.94
C VAL A 147 -3.82 -13.81 -3.47
N LYS A 148 -3.54 -12.57 -3.89
CA LYS A 148 -2.25 -11.90 -3.63
C LYS A 148 -2.08 -11.43 -2.19
N TYR A 149 -3.15 -10.94 -1.57
CA TYR A 149 -3.13 -10.33 -0.24
C TYR A 149 -4.05 -11.07 0.75
N ARG A 150 -4.28 -12.38 0.54
CA ARG A 150 -5.23 -13.22 1.29
C ARG A 150 -5.31 -12.93 2.78
N GLY A 151 -4.16 -12.96 3.47
CA GLY A 151 -4.10 -12.76 4.92
C GLY A 151 -4.54 -11.35 5.34
N LYS A 152 -4.15 -10.33 4.56
CA LYS A 152 -4.53 -8.93 4.79
C LYS A 152 -6.02 -8.73 4.53
N LEU A 153 -6.54 -9.20 3.39
CA LEU A 153 -7.95 -9.09 3.06
C LEU A 153 -8.84 -9.80 4.08
N ARG A 154 -8.46 -11.00 4.51
CA ARG A 154 -9.18 -11.74 5.56
C ARG A 154 -9.24 -10.99 6.89
N LEU A 155 -8.12 -10.40 7.30
CA LEU A 155 -8.06 -9.60 8.53
C LEU A 155 -8.98 -8.38 8.43
N LEU A 156 -8.92 -7.65 7.31
CA LEU A 156 -9.73 -6.45 7.10
C LEU A 156 -11.23 -6.77 7.02
N ALA A 157 -11.61 -7.83 6.30
CA ALA A 157 -13.00 -8.25 6.20
C ALA A 157 -13.60 -8.61 7.57
N ARG A 158 -12.81 -9.28 8.43
CA ARG A 158 -13.19 -9.56 9.82
C ARG A 158 -13.30 -8.28 10.66
N HIS A 159 -12.29 -7.41 10.58
CA HIS A 159 -12.22 -6.16 11.35
C HIS A 159 -13.37 -5.21 11.03
N ALA A 160 -13.71 -5.08 9.75
CA ALA A 160 -14.78 -4.20 9.28
C ALA A 160 -16.16 -4.89 9.21
N HIS A 161 -16.27 -6.16 9.60
CA HIS A 161 -17.50 -6.96 9.53
C HIS A 161 -18.14 -6.99 8.13
N LEU A 162 -17.32 -7.14 7.10
CA LEU A 162 -17.76 -7.07 5.70
C LEU A 162 -18.38 -8.39 5.24
N ARG A 163 -19.43 -8.28 4.44
CA ARG A 163 -19.98 -9.39 3.65
C ARG A 163 -19.34 -9.34 2.26
N LEU A 164 -18.44 -10.29 1.99
CA LEU A 164 -17.78 -10.39 0.69
C LEU A 164 -18.64 -11.22 -0.29
N PRO A 165 -18.65 -10.86 -1.59
CA PRO A 165 -19.48 -11.55 -2.58
C PRO A 165 -18.94 -12.95 -2.94
N GLY A 166 -19.86 -13.79 -3.42
CA GLY A 166 -19.55 -15.07 -4.07
C GLY A 166 -18.72 -16.03 -3.22
N GLU A 167 -17.66 -16.57 -3.81
CA GLU A 167 -16.81 -17.60 -3.18
C GLU A 167 -15.71 -17.02 -2.26
N LEU A 168 -15.57 -15.70 -2.19
CA LEU A 168 -14.51 -15.04 -1.44
C LEU A 168 -14.52 -15.39 0.06
N PRO A 169 -15.66 -15.42 0.79
CA PRO A 169 -15.68 -15.84 2.19
C PRO A 169 -15.12 -17.26 2.38
N ARG A 170 -15.52 -18.20 1.52
CA ARG A 170 -15.04 -19.59 1.54
C ARG A 170 -13.54 -19.66 1.24
N PHE A 171 -13.06 -18.89 0.27
CA PHE A 171 -11.63 -18.82 -0.07
C PHE A 171 -10.77 -18.20 1.03
N LEU A 172 -11.22 -17.11 1.65
CA LEU A 172 -10.50 -16.50 2.76
C LEU A 172 -10.50 -17.40 4.00
N ALA A 173 -11.54 -18.21 4.22
CA ALA A 173 -11.56 -19.19 5.30
C ALA A 173 -10.66 -20.39 4.99
N ARG A 174 -10.97 -21.15 3.93
CA ARG A 174 -10.35 -22.46 3.63
C ARG A 174 -9.15 -22.41 2.70
N GLY A 175 -9.05 -21.39 1.86
CA GLY A 175 -7.95 -21.23 0.91
C GLY A 175 -7.87 -22.40 -0.06
N TRP A 176 -6.66 -22.89 -0.32
CA TRP A 176 -6.43 -24.00 -1.24
C TRP A 176 -6.92 -25.37 -0.72
N HIS A 177 -7.43 -25.47 0.52
CA HIS A 177 -7.96 -26.72 1.08
C HIS A 177 -9.41 -27.02 0.70
N ALA A 178 -10.11 -26.11 0.01
CA ALA A 178 -11.44 -26.41 -0.50
C ALA A 178 -11.37 -27.36 -1.70
N ALA A 179 -12.41 -28.16 -1.93
CA ALA A 179 -12.45 -29.13 -3.02
C ALA A 179 -12.37 -28.47 -4.42
N ARG A 180 -13.14 -27.40 -4.65
CA ARG A 180 -13.22 -26.70 -5.94
C ARG A 180 -13.68 -25.26 -5.74
N TYR A 181 -13.26 -24.40 -6.66
CA TYR A 181 -13.83 -23.07 -6.87
C TYR A 181 -14.41 -22.95 -8.28
N ALA A 182 -15.52 -22.23 -8.43
CA ALA A 182 -16.08 -21.89 -9.74
C ALA A 182 -15.31 -20.74 -10.39
N THR A 183 -14.77 -19.82 -9.57
CA THR A 183 -14.00 -18.68 -10.02
C THR A 183 -12.64 -19.15 -10.57
N PRO A 184 -12.32 -18.91 -11.87
CA PRO A 184 -11.14 -19.51 -12.51
C PRO A 184 -9.82 -19.22 -11.80
N LEU A 185 -9.61 -17.97 -11.36
CA LEU A 185 -8.37 -17.59 -10.67
C LEU A 185 -8.23 -18.26 -9.30
N LEU A 186 -9.33 -18.45 -8.56
CA LEU A 186 -9.31 -19.12 -7.25
C LEU A 186 -9.02 -20.62 -7.41
N ASP A 187 -9.58 -21.26 -8.44
CA ASP A 187 -9.31 -22.67 -8.70
C ASP A 187 -7.90 -22.90 -9.26
N ALA A 188 -7.43 -22.04 -10.18
CA ALA A 188 -6.04 -22.07 -10.65
C ALA A 188 -5.06 -21.93 -9.48
N PHE A 189 -5.33 -21.01 -8.54
CA PHE A 189 -4.51 -20.85 -7.34
C PHE A 189 -4.52 -22.10 -6.48
N ARG A 190 -5.69 -22.71 -6.25
CA ARG A 190 -5.82 -23.98 -5.54
C ARG A 190 -4.98 -25.08 -6.22
N ARG A 191 -5.11 -25.26 -7.54
CA ARG A 191 -4.37 -26.28 -8.29
C ARG A 191 -2.86 -26.06 -8.25
N ALA A 192 -2.41 -24.81 -8.36
CA ALA A 192 -1.00 -24.43 -8.29
C ALA A 192 -0.33 -24.75 -6.94
N HIS A 193 -1.10 -24.99 -5.86
CA HIS A 193 -0.53 -25.49 -4.61
C HIS A 193 -0.10 -26.96 -4.66
N TYR A 194 -0.63 -27.73 -5.62
CA TYR A 194 -0.43 -29.18 -5.74
C TYR A 194 0.27 -29.59 -7.04
N SER A 195 0.21 -28.78 -8.10
CA SER A 195 0.86 -29.05 -9.40
C SER A 195 1.80 -27.91 -9.79
N ARG A 196 2.93 -28.26 -10.41
CA ARG A 196 3.93 -27.32 -10.94
C ARG A 196 3.44 -26.65 -12.22
N GLU A 197 2.70 -27.37 -13.05
CA GLU A 197 2.15 -26.90 -14.32
C GLU A 197 1.13 -25.79 -14.09
N ALA A 198 0.27 -25.97 -13.08
CA ALA A 198 -0.77 -24.99 -12.73
C ALA A 198 -0.20 -23.65 -12.23
N VAL A 199 1.08 -23.59 -11.81
CA VAL A 199 1.74 -22.32 -11.44
C VAL A 199 1.77 -21.34 -12.62
N TYR A 200 1.93 -21.84 -13.84
CA TYR A 200 2.03 -21.02 -15.05
C TYR A 200 0.68 -20.46 -15.52
N GLU A 201 -0.45 -20.90 -14.94
CA GLU A 201 -1.76 -20.30 -15.20
C GLU A 201 -1.95 -18.99 -14.41
N LEU A 202 -1.15 -18.79 -13.35
CA LEU A 202 -1.29 -17.65 -12.45
C LEU A 202 -0.63 -16.38 -13.00
N PRO A 203 -1.07 -15.20 -12.55
CA PRO A 203 -0.34 -13.96 -12.79
C PRO A 203 1.07 -14.04 -12.19
N TYR A 204 2.06 -13.46 -12.89
CA TYR A 204 3.48 -13.55 -12.53
C TYR A 204 3.75 -13.27 -11.04
N SER A 205 3.21 -12.19 -10.49
CA SER A 205 3.47 -11.81 -9.09
C SER A 205 2.95 -12.81 -8.04
N ILE A 206 1.99 -13.67 -8.40
CA ILE A 206 1.49 -14.74 -7.53
C ILE A 206 2.28 -16.03 -7.83
N ALA A 207 2.53 -16.31 -9.11
CA ALA A 207 3.27 -17.47 -9.56
C ALA A 207 4.69 -17.53 -8.99
N GLU A 208 5.38 -16.39 -8.87
CA GLU A 208 6.75 -16.30 -8.33
C GLU A 208 6.88 -16.89 -6.93
N GLY A 209 5.92 -16.62 -6.04
CA GLY A 209 5.94 -17.17 -4.68
C GLY A 209 5.69 -18.68 -4.64
N LEU A 210 4.85 -19.20 -5.53
CA LEU A 210 4.56 -20.64 -5.62
C LEU A 210 5.66 -21.41 -6.35
N ALA A 211 6.34 -20.79 -7.32
CA ALA A 211 7.47 -21.37 -8.01
C ALA A 211 8.62 -21.68 -7.04
N ALA A 212 8.92 -20.76 -6.13
CA ALA A 212 9.90 -20.98 -5.06
C ALA A 212 9.53 -22.16 -4.16
N LYS A 213 8.24 -22.28 -3.78
CA LYS A 213 7.73 -23.40 -2.97
C LYS A 213 7.92 -24.75 -3.67
N HIS A 214 7.75 -24.80 -4.98
CA HIS A 214 7.88 -26.02 -5.77
C HIS A 214 9.33 -26.35 -6.17
N GLY A 215 10.30 -25.49 -5.82
CA GLY A 215 11.70 -25.65 -6.21
C GLY A 215 11.93 -25.52 -7.71
N ILE A 216 11.12 -24.71 -8.40
CA ILE A 216 11.30 -24.47 -9.83
C ILE A 216 12.50 -23.54 -10.02
N ASP A 217 13.44 -23.94 -10.88
CA ASP A 217 14.57 -23.11 -11.25
C ASP A 217 14.12 -21.75 -11.81
N ARG A 218 14.84 -20.68 -11.44
CA ARG A 218 14.47 -19.30 -11.75
C ARG A 218 14.54 -19.01 -13.25
N ALA A 219 15.54 -19.53 -13.95
CA ALA A 219 15.68 -19.31 -15.38
C ALA A 219 14.53 -20.00 -16.13
N THR A 220 14.25 -21.25 -15.76
CA THR A 220 13.14 -22.04 -16.30
C THR A 220 11.78 -21.36 -16.05
N PHE A 221 11.57 -20.84 -14.84
CA PHE A 221 10.34 -20.12 -14.48
C PHE A 221 10.14 -18.86 -15.33
N LEU A 222 11.17 -18.03 -15.46
CA LEU A 222 11.11 -16.78 -16.22
C LEU A 222 10.82 -17.04 -17.70
N ALA A 223 11.46 -18.03 -18.30
CA ALA A 223 11.23 -18.40 -19.70
C ALA A 223 9.77 -18.82 -19.96
N LYS A 224 9.20 -19.65 -19.08
CA LYS A 224 7.83 -20.16 -19.24
C LYS A 224 6.74 -19.14 -18.87
N ILE A 225 6.98 -18.25 -17.91
CA ILE A 225 5.98 -17.26 -17.46
C ILE A 225 5.97 -15.98 -18.32
N ALA A 226 7.04 -15.72 -19.09
CA ALA A 226 7.20 -14.51 -19.91
C ALA A 226 5.97 -14.15 -20.77
N PRO A 227 5.25 -15.08 -21.43
CA PRO A 227 4.07 -14.75 -22.22
C PRO A 227 2.94 -14.09 -21.40
N ARG A 228 2.83 -14.39 -20.11
CA ARG A 228 1.79 -13.86 -19.20
C ARG A 228 2.21 -12.61 -18.44
N MET A 229 3.49 -12.23 -18.52
CA MET A 229 3.99 -11.02 -17.88
C MET A 229 3.52 -9.77 -18.64
N THR A 230 3.14 -8.74 -17.89
CA THR A 230 2.88 -7.42 -18.45
C THR A 230 4.17 -6.77 -18.96
N ALA A 231 4.07 -5.83 -19.90
CA ALA A 231 5.23 -5.12 -20.45
C ALA A 231 6.08 -4.45 -19.34
N GLY A 232 5.43 -3.87 -18.32
CA GLY A 232 6.11 -3.26 -17.18
C GLY A 232 6.83 -4.26 -16.27
N GLU A 233 6.27 -5.47 -16.10
CA GLU A 233 6.94 -6.56 -15.39
C GLU A 233 8.15 -7.08 -16.17
N ARG A 234 8.04 -7.19 -17.50
CA ARG A 234 9.15 -7.61 -18.38
C ARG A 234 10.32 -6.63 -18.30
N LEU A 235 10.07 -5.34 -18.43
CA LEU A 235 11.09 -4.30 -18.32
C LEU A 235 11.77 -4.31 -16.94
N ARG A 236 11.00 -4.47 -15.85
CA ARG A 236 11.57 -4.52 -14.49
C ARG A 236 12.48 -5.73 -14.28
N LEU A 237 12.12 -6.87 -14.87
CA LEU A 237 12.83 -8.13 -14.65
C LEU A 237 13.98 -8.36 -15.61
N GLN A 238 14.19 -7.53 -16.63
CA GLN A 238 15.29 -7.69 -17.58
C GLN A 238 16.66 -7.84 -16.89
N ARG A 239 16.98 -6.96 -15.91
CA ARG A 239 18.23 -7.06 -15.13
C ARG A 239 18.29 -8.30 -14.25
N ALA A 240 17.15 -8.70 -13.67
CA ALA A 240 17.07 -9.89 -12.84
C ALA A 240 17.16 -11.19 -13.65
N ALA A 241 16.67 -11.16 -14.89
CA ALA A 241 16.73 -12.26 -15.85
C ALA A 241 18.16 -12.40 -16.40
N ALA A 242 18.82 -11.30 -16.76
CA ALA A 242 20.22 -11.29 -17.19
C ALA A 242 21.16 -11.87 -16.11
N ARG A 243 20.93 -11.57 -14.82
CA ARG A 243 21.68 -12.17 -13.70
C ARG A 243 21.39 -13.66 -13.48
N ALA A 244 20.30 -14.17 -14.03
CA ALA A 244 19.87 -15.56 -13.90
C ALA A 244 20.01 -16.32 -15.24
N ASP A 245 20.80 -15.80 -16.18
CA ASP A 245 21.00 -16.33 -17.54
C ASP A 245 19.70 -16.59 -18.32
N ALA A 246 18.66 -15.80 -18.04
CA ALA A 246 17.37 -15.87 -18.71
C ALA A 246 17.16 -14.65 -19.60
N ARG A 247 16.57 -14.86 -20.78
CA ARG A 247 16.17 -13.79 -21.70
C ARG A 247 14.67 -13.50 -21.54
N VAL A 248 14.36 -12.27 -21.14
CA VAL A 248 12.99 -11.74 -21.19
C VAL A 248 12.98 -10.70 -22.31
N ASP A 249 12.19 -10.96 -23.35
CA ASP A 249 12.06 -10.05 -24.48
C ASP A 249 11.20 -8.83 -24.10
N VAL A 250 11.75 -7.63 -24.30
CA VAL A 250 11.16 -6.35 -23.90
C VAL A 250 11.06 -5.45 -25.12
N ASP A 251 9.83 -5.13 -25.52
CA ASP A 251 9.56 -4.09 -26.51
C ASP A 251 9.72 -2.70 -25.87
N LEU A 252 10.89 -2.09 -26.07
CA LEU A 252 11.22 -0.75 -25.57
C LEU A 252 10.41 0.35 -26.27
N ALA A 253 9.90 0.13 -27.48
CA ALA A 253 9.13 1.13 -28.22
C ALA A 253 7.77 1.44 -27.57
N ARG A 254 7.26 0.53 -26.73
CA ARG A 254 6.01 0.68 -25.99
C ARG A 254 6.17 1.18 -24.56
N ALA A 255 7.40 1.45 -24.13
CA ALA A 255 7.66 1.94 -22.78
C ALA A 255 7.41 3.47 -22.68
N PRO A 256 6.82 3.96 -21.59
CA PRO A 256 6.65 5.39 -21.39
C PRO A 256 8.02 6.11 -21.31
N LEU A 257 8.12 7.30 -21.91
CA LEU A 257 9.36 8.08 -22.03
C LEU A 257 10.12 8.23 -20.70
N THR A 258 9.42 8.50 -19.60
CA THR A 258 10.03 8.62 -18.27
C THR A 258 10.72 7.32 -17.82
N ARG A 259 10.15 6.16 -18.15
CA ARG A 259 10.78 4.87 -17.84
C ARG A 259 11.94 4.54 -18.75
N LEU A 260 11.89 4.97 -20.01
CA LEU A 260 13.03 4.87 -20.93
C LEU A 260 14.19 5.73 -20.44
N ALA A 261 13.93 6.97 -20.02
CA ALA A 261 14.94 7.84 -19.45
C ALA A 261 15.57 7.23 -18.18
N LEU A 262 14.77 6.72 -17.25
CA LEU A 262 15.28 6.01 -16.06
C LEU A 262 16.05 4.74 -16.41
N TYR A 263 15.63 4.00 -17.44
CA TYR A 263 16.35 2.81 -17.90
C TYR A 263 17.74 3.18 -18.43
N VAL A 264 17.84 4.21 -19.28
CA VAL A 264 19.11 4.72 -19.83
C VAL A 264 20.02 5.25 -18.73
N LEU A 265 19.49 6.05 -17.80
CA LEU A 265 20.27 6.60 -16.68
C LEU A 265 20.77 5.54 -15.70
N GLY A 266 20.15 4.36 -15.68
CA GLY A 266 20.56 3.27 -14.81
C GLY A 266 21.42 2.21 -15.48
N LEU A 267 21.69 2.31 -16.79
CA LEU A 267 22.67 1.45 -17.50
C LEU A 267 24.07 1.77 -16.99
#